data_AF-A0A0Q6MXJ3-F1
#
_entry.id   AF-A0A0Q6MXJ3-F1
#
_cell.length_a   1.000
_cell.length_b   1.000
_cell.length_c   1.000
_cell.angle_alpha   90.00
_cell.angle_beta   90.00
_cell.angle_gamma   90.00
#
_symmetry.space_group_name_H-M   'P 1'
#
loop_
_entity.id
_entity.type
_entity.pdbx_description
1 polymer ?
#
loop_
_entity_poly.entity_id
_entity_poly.type
_entity_poly.pdbx_seq_one_letter_code
_entity_poly.pdbx_strand_id
1 'polypeptide(L)'
;MCRSIKTLYNFEPPATEQEIRAAALQFVRKLSGFSVPSKANQQAFERAVDEMAASATRLIDSLVTTAEPRDRAIEAERAKAKSAARFGT
;
A
#
# COMPACT_ATOMS: atom_id res chain seq x y z
N MET A 1 11.63 -8.21 6.34
CA MET A 1 10.82 -7.25 7.11
C MET A 1 9.61 -6.84 6.27
N CYS A 2 8.38 -7.12 6.70
CA CYS A 2 7.17 -6.67 6.02
C CYS A 2 6.93 -5.19 6.35
N ARG A 3 6.73 -4.35 5.34
CA ARG A 3 6.50 -2.90 5.53
C ARG A 3 5.03 -2.68 5.87
N SER A 4 4.70 -1.54 6.49
CA SER A 4 3.29 -1.16 6.66
C SER A 4 2.63 -0.89 5.31
N ILE A 5 1.35 -1.27 5.18
CA ILE A 5 0.53 -0.94 4.02
C ILE A 5 0.07 0.51 4.19
N LYS A 6 0.30 1.35 3.17
CA LYS A 6 -0.08 2.77 3.19
C LYS A 6 -1.56 2.95 2.81
N THR A 7 -2.21 3.97 3.36
CA THR A 7 -3.50 4.44 2.87
C THR A 7 -3.31 5.13 1.51
N LEU A 8 -4.13 4.77 0.52
CA LEU A 8 -4.02 5.27 -0.86
C LEU A 8 -5.26 6.06 -1.34
N TYR A 9 -6.37 6.01 -0.61
CA TYR A 9 -7.60 6.70 -0.98
C TYR A 9 -7.54 8.22 -0.69
N ASN A 10 -8.25 9.00 -1.52
CA ASN A 10 -8.45 10.45 -1.38
C ASN A 10 -7.15 11.26 -1.40
N PHE A 11 -6.32 11.09 -2.43
CA PHE A 11 -5.12 11.89 -2.67
C PHE A 11 -5.22 12.62 -4.01
N GLU A 12 -4.60 13.80 -4.09
CA GLU A 12 -4.35 14.52 -5.34
C GLU A 12 -2.82 14.64 -5.53
N PRO A 13 -2.24 14.08 -6.61
CA PRO A 13 -2.87 13.24 -7.62
C PRO A 13 -3.36 11.89 -7.07
N PRO A 14 -4.27 11.18 -7.79
CA PRO A 14 -4.74 9.84 -7.39
C PRO A 14 -3.63 8.81 -7.31
N ALA A 15 -3.79 7.81 -6.44
CA ALA A 15 -2.80 6.75 -6.25
C ALA A 15 -2.46 6.04 -7.57
N THR A 16 -1.18 5.81 -7.79
CA THR A 16 -0.69 5.14 -8.99
C THR A 16 -0.88 3.63 -8.92
N GLU A 17 -0.96 2.97 -10.07
CA GLU A 17 -1.02 1.51 -10.16
C GLU A 17 0.17 0.84 -9.42
N GLN A 18 1.36 1.44 -9.50
CA GLN A 18 2.55 0.94 -8.81
C GLN A 18 2.41 0.99 -7.28
N GLU A 19 1.81 2.05 -6.74
CA GLU A 19 1.54 2.18 -5.31
C GLU A 19 0.50 1.15 -4.84
N ILE A 20 -0.56 0.93 -5.62
CA ILE A 20 -1.58 -0.08 -5.36
C ILE A 20 -0.96 -1.48 -5.40
N ARG A 21 -0.16 -1.78 -6.43
CA ARG A 21 0.53 -3.07 -6.54
C ARG A 21 1.54 -3.29 -5.41
N ALA A 22 2.24 -2.24 -4.97
CA ALA A 22 3.13 -2.31 -3.83
C ALA A 22 2.36 -2.60 -2.52
N ALA A 23 1.19 -2.00 -2.33
CA ALA A 23 0.31 -2.27 -1.19
C ALA A 23 -0.21 -3.72 -1.21
N ALA A 24 -0.68 -4.20 -2.37
CA ALA A 24 -1.10 -5.58 -2.58
C ALA A 24 0.04 -6.57 -2.26
N LEU A 25 1.26 -6.28 -2.73
CA LEU A 25 2.44 -7.08 -2.40
C LEU A 25 2.68 -7.17 -0.88
N GLN A 26 2.60 -6.06 -0.15
CA GLN A 26 2.77 -6.10 1.30
C GLN A 26 1.64 -6.86 2.00
N PHE A 27 0.40 -6.77 1.50
CA PHE A 27 -0.72 -7.56 2.01
C PHE A 27 -0.47 -9.06 1.84
N VAL A 28 -0.10 -9.51 0.64
CA VAL A 28 0.17 -10.93 0.37
C VAL A 28 1.36 -11.43 1.19
N ARG A 29 2.42 -10.63 1.36
CA ARG A 29 3.54 -10.95 2.27
C ARG A 29 3.08 -11.11 3.71
N LYS A 30 2.24 -10.19 4.20
CA LYS A 30 1.73 -10.23 5.58
C LYS A 30 0.84 -11.44 5.82
N LEU A 31 0.01 -11.80 4.84
CA LEU A 31 -0.89 -12.95 4.90
C LEU A 31 -0.13 -14.29 4.83
N SER A 32 0.80 -14.41 3.89
CA SER A 32 1.57 -15.65 3.67
C SER A 32 2.71 -15.87 4.66
N GLY A 33 3.20 -14.80 5.31
CA GLY A 33 4.41 -14.85 6.12
C GLY A 33 5.72 -14.87 5.30
N PHE A 34 5.64 -14.89 3.97
CA PHE A 34 6.81 -14.90 3.10
C PHE A 34 7.28 -13.48 2.79
N SER A 35 8.57 -13.21 2.96
CA SER A 35 9.21 -12.01 2.40
C SER A 35 9.55 -12.22 0.91
N VAL A 36 10.01 -13.41 0.58
CA VAL A 36 10.31 -13.90 -0.77
C VAL A 36 9.69 -15.30 -0.88
N PRO A 37 8.81 -15.56 -1.86
CA PRO A 37 8.25 -16.89 -2.03
C PRO A 37 9.32 -17.87 -2.52
N SER A 38 9.17 -19.16 -2.20
CA SER A 38 9.97 -20.22 -2.82
C SER A 38 9.67 -20.31 -4.32
N LYS A 39 10.58 -20.89 -5.10
CA LYS A 39 10.38 -21.11 -6.54
C LYS A 39 9.08 -21.87 -6.85
N ALA A 40 8.71 -22.83 -6.00
CA ALA A 40 7.47 -23.60 -6.13
C ALA A 40 6.20 -22.75 -5.91
N ASN A 41 6.28 -21.74 -5.03
CA ASN A 41 5.14 -20.90 -4.67
C ASN A 41 5.08 -19.58 -5.46
N GLN A 42 6.09 -19.28 -6.28
CA GLN A 42 6.24 -17.99 -6.94
C GLN A 42 5.02 -17.63 -7.80
N GLN A 43 4.53 -18.57 -8.61
CA GLN A 43 3.36 -18.33 -9.48
C GLN A 43 2.09 -18.03 -8.68
N ALA A 44 1.82 -18.81 -7.62
CA ALA A 44 0.66 -18.59 -6.75
C ALA A 44 0.76 -17.24 -6.02
N PHE A 45 1.96 -16.87 -5.58
CA PHE A 45 2.23 -15.61 -4.91
C PHE A 45 2.03 -14.42 -5.85
N GLU A 46 2.60 -14.44 -7.05
CA GLU A 46 2.47 -13.38 -8.05
C GLU A 46 1.00 -13.18 -8.48
N ARG A 47 0.29 -14.28 -8.75
CA ARG A 47 -1.14 -14.24 -9.08
C ARG A 47 -1.96 -13.58 -7.97
N ALA A 48 -1.71 -13.94 -6.71
CA ALA A 48 -2.42 -13.33 -5.58
C ALA A 48 -2.15 -11.82 -5.46
N VAL A 49 -0.92 -11.37 -5.77
CA VAL A 49 -0.58 -9.95 -5.80
C VAL A 49 -1.36 -9.22 -6.88
N ASP A 50 -1.44 -9.77 -8.08
CA ASP A 50 -2.12 -9.13 -9.21
C ASP A 50 -3.65 -9.09 -9.01
N GLU A 51 -4.27 -10.17 -8.52
CA GLU A 51 -5.70 -10.21 -8.18
C GLU A 51 -6.06 -9.21 -7.07
N MET A 52 -5.21 -9.09 -6.05
CA MET A 52 -5.38 -8.14 -4.96
C MET A 52 -5.20 -6.70 -5.45
N ALA A 53 -4.20 -6.43 -6.30
CA ALA A 53 -3.99 -5.12 -6.88
C ALA A 53 -5.21 -4.68 -7.71
N ALA A 54 -5.71 -5.55 -8.59
CA ALA A 54 -6.90 -5.26 -9.38
C ALA A 54 -8.15 -5.01 -8.52
N SER A 55 -8.31 -5.76 -7.43
CA SER A 55 -9.41 -5.57 -6.47
C SER A 55 -9.29 -4.25 -5.71
N ALA A 56 -8.07 -3.89 -5.29
CA ALA A 56 -7.80 -2.63 -4.61
C ALA A 56 -8.01 -1.41 -5.53
N THR A 57 -7.62 -1.50 -6.81
CA THR A 57 -7.90 -0.46 -7.81
C THR A 57 -9.40 -0.22 -7.94
N ARG A 58 -10.18 -1.29 -8.19
CA ARG A 58 -11.65 -1.17 -8.28
C ARG A 58 -12.28 -0.58 -7.01
N LEU A 59 -11.78 -0.98 -5.84
CA LEU A 59 -12.24 -0.40 -4.58
C LEU A 59 -11.98 1.11 -4.55
N ILE A 60 -10.73 1.53 -4.74
CA ILE A 60 -10.33 2.95 -4.68
C ILE A 60 -11.13 3.79 -5.67
N ASP A 61 -11.32 3.30 -6.90
CA ASP A 61 -12.07 4.00 -7.95
C ASP A 61 -13.57 4.12 -7.63
N SER A 62 -14.12 3.18 -6.85
CA SER A 62 -15.54 3.15 -6.47
C SER A 62 -15.88 3.99 -5.24
N LEU A 63 -14.88 4.38 -4.44
CA LEU A 63 -15.09 5.08 -3.18
C LEU A 63 -15.38 6.58 -3.43
N VAL A 64 -16.46 7.08 -2.85
CA VAL A 64 -16.86 8.49 -2.92
C VAL A 64 -16.70 9.16 -1.55
N THR A 65 -16.19 10.39 -1.54
CA THR A 65 -16.03 11.20 -0.32
C THR A 65 -16.31 12.66 -0.61
N THR A 66 -16.79 13.38 0.39
CA THR A 66 -16.92 14.84 0.38
C THR A 66 -15.74 15.55 1.03
N ALA A 67 -14.79 14.79 1.59
CA ALA A 67 -13.59 15.34 2.20
C ALA A 67 -12.62 15.88 1.15
N GLU A 68 -11.87 16.92 1.51
CA GLU A 68 -10.82 17.46 0.64
C GLU A 68 -9.74 16.41 0.35
N PRO A 69 -9.20 16.35 -0.88
CA PRO A 69 -8.08 15.47 -1.20
C PRO A 69 -6.86 15.75 -0.33
N ARG A 70 -6.15 14.68 0.04
CA ARG A 70 -4.93 14.76 0.84
C ARG A 70 -3.72 15.00 -0.06
N ASP A 71 -2.80 15.81 0.44
CA ASP A 71 -1.50 16.04 -0.20
C ASP A 71 -0.47 15.02 0.30
N ARG A 72 0.22 14.35 -0.65
CA ARG A 72 1.21 13.32 -0.33
C ARG A 72 2.45 13.85 0.36
N ALA A 73 2.92 15.04 -0.01
CA ALA A 73 4.09 15.65 0.61
C ALA A 73 3.79 16.01 2.07
N ILE A 74 2.61 16.58 2.35
CA ILE A 74 2.16 16.89 3.72
C ILE A 74 2.07 15.62 4.56
N GLU A 75 1.49 14.55 4.02
CA GLU A 75 1.38 13.26 4.74
C GLU A 75 2.75 12.60 4.96
N ALA A 76 3.68 12.74 4.02
CA ALA A 76 5.04 12.25 4.19
C ALA A 76 5.79 13.02 5.29
N GLU A 77 5.67 14.35 5.34
CA GLU A 77 6.26 15.16 6.41
C GLU A 77 5.64 14.85 7.78
N ARG A 78 4.31 14.69 7.84
CA ARG A 78 3.62 14.26 9.05
C ARG A 78 4.12 12.88 9.52
N ALA A 79 4.37 11.95 8.60
CA ALA A 79 4.92 10.64 8.93
C ALA A 79 6.38 10.74 9.44
N LYS A 80 7.22 11.58 8.83
CA LYS A 80 8.60 11.83 9.29
C LYS A 80 8.61 12.44 10.69
N ALA A 81 7.81 13.49 10.92
CA ALA A 81 7.69 14.13 12.23
C ALA A 81 7.24 13.14 13.31
N LYS A 82 6.26 12.27 12.99
CA LYS A 82 5.80 11.21 13.91
C LYS A 82 6.89 10.18 14.20
N SER A 83 7.71 9.82 13.21
CA SER A 83 8.86 8.93 13.40
C SER A 83 9.92 9.58 14.29
N ALA A 84 10.26 10.84 14.04
CA ALA A 84 11.22 11.60 14.83
C ALA A 84 10.76 11.73 16.29
N ALA A 85 9.48 12.02 16.53
CA ALA A 85 8.93 12.07 17.89
C ALA A 85 8.99 10.71 18.63
N ARG A 86 8.93 9.59 17.90
CA ARG A 86 8.90 8.25 18.49
C ARG A 86 10.28 7.63 18.69
N PHE A 87 11.22 7.92 17.79
CA PHE A 87 12.52 7.25 17.73
C PHE A 87 13.70 8.24 17.76
N GLY A 88 13.45 9.54 17.89
CA GLY A 88 14.47 10.58 17.97
C GLY A 88 15.16 10.57 19.32
N THR A 89 16.19 9.74 19.42
CA THR A 89 17.36 9.85 20.32
C THR A 89 18.58 9.46 19.51
#